data_AF-A0A511N3D8-F1
#
_entry.id   AF-A0A511N3D8-F1
#
_cell.length_a   1.000
_cell.length_b   1.000
_cell.length_c   1.000
_cell.angle_alpha   90.00
_cell.angle_beta   90.00
_cell.angle_gamma   90.00
#
_symmetry.space_group_name_H-M   'P 1'
#
loop_
_entity.id
_entity.type
_entity.pdbx_description
1 polymer ?
#
loop_
_entity_poly.entity_id
_entity_poly.type
_entity_poly.pdbx_seq_one_letter_code
_entity_poly.pdbx_strand_id
1 'polypeptide(L)'
;MEFDQNTADFLAQEVRHIIQNDSNYEVSTHLSDSHMDLTVQDGVTDQARGVILRFSRAFLQQTDRLAALEALDQHLRYALQEGLQDAESGQYPVMDIPAVQ
;
A
#
# COMPACT_ATOMS: atom_id res chain seq x y z
N MET A 1 18.55 2.13 13.85
CA MET A 1 17.30 1.59 13.26
C MET A 1 16.49 2.74 12.66
N GLU A 2 17.12 3.61 11.84
CA GLU A 2 16.49 4.83 11.26
C GLU A 2 16.18 4.69 9.76
N PHE A 3 16.62 3.60 9.12
CA PHE A 3 16.47 3.42 7.67
C PHE A 3 15.07 2.90 7.30
N ASP A 4 14.49 2.04 8.13
CA ASP A 4 13.15 1.47 7.92
C ASP A 4 12.03 2.52 8.05
N GLN A 5 12.18 3.50 8.95
CA GLN A 5 11.16 4.55 9.17
C GLN A 5 11.15 5.58 8.04
N ASN A 6 12.33 6.08 7.62
CA ASN A 6 12.44 7.01 6.48
C ASN A 6 11.93 6.42 5.15
N THR A 7 12.13 5.11 4.93
CA THR A 7 11.66 4.44 3.71
C THR A 7 10.15 4.23 3.75
N ALA A 8 9.59 3.85 4.91
CA ALA A 8 8.15 3.71 5.09
C ALA A 8 7.42 5.06 4.98
N ASP A 9 7.95 6.12 5.58
CA ASP A 9 7.38 7.48 5.47
C ASP A 9 7.41 8.00 4.02
N PHE A 10 8.51 7.74 3.30
CA PHE A 10 8.63 8.08 1.88
C PHE A 10 7.58 7.32 1.04
N LEU A 11 7.49 5.99 1.20
CA LEU A 11 6.51 5.19 0.46
C LEU A 11 5.08 5.61 0.81
N ALA A 12 4.78 5.87 2.09
CA ALA A 12 3.47 6.38 2.52
C ALA A 12 3.11 7.72 1.88
N GLN A 13 4.08 8.64 1.78
CA GLN A 13 3.91 9.93 1.14
C GLN A 13 3.67 9.78 -0.37
N GLU A 14 4.45 8.94 -1.05
CA GLU A 14 4.29 8.70 -2.48
C GLU A 14 2.94 8.04 -2.80
N VAL A 15 2.50 7.09 -1.97
CA VAL A 15 1.17 6.49 -2.12
C VAL A 15 0.06 7.51 -1.95
N ARG A 16 0.16 8.37 -0.93
CA ARG A 16 -0.78 9.49 -0.79
C ARG A 16 -0.75 10.38 -2.01
N HIS A 17 0.40 10.63 -2.62
CA HIS A 17 0.51 11.44 -3.82
C HIS A 17 -0.14 10.77 -5.05
N ILE A 18 0.02 9.45 -5.20
CA ILE A 18 -0.63 8.66 -6.25
C ILE A 18 -2.16 8.70 -6.11
N ILE A 19 -2.65 8.59 -4.86
CA ILE A 19 -4.09 8.47 -4.58
C ILE A 19 -4.77 9.83 -4.36
N GLN A 20 -4.06 10.90 -4.02
CA GLN A 20 -4.62 12.24 -3.81
C GLN A 20 -5.32 12.83 -5.04
N ASN A 21 -5.07 12.29 -6.23
CA ASN A 21 -5.86 12.64 -7.43
C ASN A 21 -7.31 12.10 -7.37
N ASP A 22 -7.57 11.09 -6.54
CA ASP A 22 -8.88 10.51 -6.26
C ASP A 22 -9.24 10.75 -4.79
N SER A 23 -9.96 11.84 -4.51
CA SER A 23 -10.39 12.24 -3.15
C SER A 23 -11.34 11.24 -2.43
N ASN A 24 -11.55 10.07 -3.01
CA ASN A 24 -12.50 9.08 -2.51
C ASN A 24 -11.84 7.98 -1.66
N TYR A 25 -10.51 7.91 -1.62
CA TYR A 25 -9.79 6.83 -0.94
C TYR A 25 -8.99 7.34 0.25
N GLU A 26 -9.02 6.58 1.34
CA GLU A 26 -8.18 6.78 2.51
C GLU A 26 -7.04 5.77 2.53
N VAL A 27 -5.88 6.23 3.01
CA VAL A 27 -4.65 5.42 3.02
C VAL A 27 -4.02 5.49 4.39
N SER A 28 -3.76 4.30 4.94
CA SER A 28 -3.03 4.13 6.20
C SER A 28 -1.85 3.19 6.00
N THR A 29 -0.72 3.50 6.63
CA THR A 29 0.47 2.64 6.61
C THR A 29 0.75 2.11 8.00
N HIS A 30 1.13 0.84 8.07
CA HIS A 30 1.52 0.16 9.29
C HIS A 30 2.85 -0.55 9.06
N LEU A 31 3.88 -0.14 9.80
CA LEU A 31 5.21 -0.75 9.73
C LEU A 31 5.37 -1.79 10.84
N SER A 32 5.77 -3.00 10.45
CA SER A 32 6.17 -4.08 11.35
C SER A 32 7.65 -4.44 11.12
N ASP A 33 8.26 -5.18 12.04
CA ASP A 33 9.69 -5.57 11.96
C ASP A 33 10.05 -6.41 10.71
N SER A 34 9.05 -6.99 10.04
CA SER A 34 9.23 -7.91 8.90
C SER A 34 8.58 -7.45 7.59
N HIS A 35 7.69 -6.45 7.64
CA HIS A 35 6.93 -5.99 6.48
C HIS A 35 6.31 -4.62 6.75
N MET A 36 5.89 -3.94 5.68
CA MET A 36 5.06 -2.75 5.73
C MET A 36 3.71 -3.09 5.12
N ASP A 37 2.64 -2.90 5.87
CA ASP A 37 1.28 -3.01 5.38
C ASP A 37 0.76 -1.62 4.99
N LEU A 38 0.18 -1.52 3.81
CA LEU A 38 -0.47 -0.32 3.32
C LEU A 38 -1.94 -0.62 3.08
N THR A 39 -2.81 -0.03 3.88
CA THR A 39 -4.25 -0.16 3.73
C THR A 39 -4.78 0.95 2.84
N VAL A 40 -5.42 0.58 1.74
CA VAL A 40 -6.21 1.47 0.90
C VAL A 40 -7.67 1.13 1.11
N GLN A 41 -8.47 2.09 1.51
CA GLN A 41 -9.90 1.90 1.71
C GLN A 41 -10.70 3.00 0.98
N ASP A 42 -11.92 2.67 0.57
CA ASP A 42 -12.89 3.64 0.09
C ASP A 42 -13.41 4.43 1.30
N GLY A 43 -13.18 5.75 1.29
CA GLY A 43 -13.65 6.67 2.32
C GLY A 43 -15.02 7.30 2.00
N VAL A 44 -15.62 6.98 0.85
CA VAL A 44 -16.86 7.59 0.35
C VAL A 44 -18.04 6.64 0.46
N THR A 45 -17.81 5.33 0.36
CA THR A 45 -18.90 4.35 0.45
C THR A 45 -19.14 3.88 1.88
N ASP A 46 -20.42 3.70 2.24
CA ASP A 46 -20.86 3.13 3.54
C ASP A 46 -20.43 1.66 3.70
N GLN A 47 -20.01 1.04 2.60
CA GLN A 47 -19.43 -0.29 2.55
C GLN A 47 -17.93 -0.16 2.74
N ALA A 48 -17.38 -0.71 3.83
CA ALA A 48 -15.95 -0.75 4.08
C ALA A 48 -15.26 -1.59 3.00
N ARG A 49 -14.92 -0.99 1.86
CA ARG A 49 -14.19 -1.63 0.78
C ARG A 49 -12.73 -1.23 0.86
N GLY A 50 -11.83 -2.18 0.67
CA GLY A 50 -10.41 -1.87 0.77
C GLY A 50 -9.51 -3.03 0.36
N VAL A 51 -8.21 -2.81 0.52
CA VAL A 51 -7.15 -3.77 0.28
C VAL A 51 -5.97 -3.43 1.19
N ILE A 52 -5.23 -4.44 1.64
CA ILE A 52 -3.97 -4.28 2.34
C ILE A 52 -2.85 -4.76 1.40
N LEU A 53 -1.95 -3.86 1.01
CA LEU A 53 -0.74 -4.17 0.26
C LEU A 53 0.38 -4.44 1.26
N ARG A 54 0.89 -5.68 1.30
CA ARG A 54 1.95 -6.08 2.22
C ARG A 54 3.29 -6.11 1.51
N PHE A 55 4.16 -5.16 1.83
CA PHE A 55 5.51 -5.06 1.30
C PHE A 55 6.49 -5.80 2.21
N SER A 56 7.16 -6.81 1.68
CA SER A 56 8.17 -7.55 2.43
C SER A 56 9.34 -6.64 2.85
N ARG A 57 10.05 -6.97 3.93
CA ARG A 57 11.29 -6.28 4.31
C ARG A 57 12.32 -6.25 3.17
N ALA A 58 12.39 -7.30 2.36
CA ALA A 58 13.29 -7.34 1.20
C ALA A 58 12.98 -6.24 0.17
N PHE A 59 11.69 -5.94 -0.03
CA PHE A 59 11.24 -4.83 -0.88
C PHE A 59 11.63 -3.48 -0.27
N LEU A 60 11.47 -3.31 1.05
CA LEU A 60 11.87 -2.07 1.74
C LEU A 60 13.40 -1.85 1.72
N GLN A 61 14.17 -2.94 1.72
CA GLN A 61 15.64 -2.92 1.66
C GLN A 61 16.17 -2.86 0.22
N GLN A 62 15.28 -2.86 -0.76
CA GLN A 62 15.67 -2.81 -2.16
C GLN A 62 16.39 -1.48 -2.43
N THR A 63 17.57 -1.57 -3.04
CA THR A 63 18.40 -0.39 -3.30
C THR A 63 17.81 0.49 -4.39
N ASP A 64 17.05 -0.11 -5.30
CA ASP A 64 16.36 0.58 -6.38
C ASP A 64 14.98 1.07 -5.93
N ARG A 65 14.96 2.32 -5.45
CA ARG A 65 13.73 3.00 -5.04
C ARG A 65 12.77 3.25 -6.20
N LEU A 66 13.28 3.41 -7.42
CA LEU A 66 12.43 3.71 -8.57
C LEU A 66 11.60 2.48 -8.95
N ALA A 67 12.25 1.32 -9.03
CA ALA A 67 11.57 0.05 -9.30
C ALA A 67 10.52 -0.30 -8.23
N ALA A 68 10.83 -0.02 -6.95
CA ALA A 68 9.88 -0.18 -5.86
C ALA A 68 8.66 0.73 -6.02
N LEU A 69 8.85 2.00 -6.41
CA LEU A 69 7.73 2.92 -6.66
C LEU A 69 6.89 2.53 -7.87
N GLU A 70 7.50 2.09 -8.96
CA GLU A 70 6.78 1.62 -10.15
C GLU A 70 5.94 0.38 -9.83
N ALA A 71 6.52 -0.59 -9.11
CA ALA A 71 5.77 -1.74 -8.64
C ALA A 71 4.61 -1.32 -7.73
N LEU A 72 4.85 -0.37 -6.82
CA LEU A 72 3.82 0.14 -5.92
C LEU A 72 2.67 0.83 -6.69
N ASP A 73 2.96 1.70 -7.67
CA ASP A 73 1.95 2.35 -8.51
C ASP A 73 1.15 1.32 -9.32
N GLN A 74 1.83 0.32 -9.89
CA GLN A 74 1.16 -0.74 -10.66
C GLN A 74 0.20 -1.57 -9.79
N HIS A 75 0.62 -2.01 -8.62
CA HIS A 75 -0.23 -2.80 -7.72
C HIS A 75 -1.37 -1.97 -7.13
N LEU A 76 -1.14 -0.69 -6.86
CA LEU A 76 -2.18 0.25 -6.46
C LEU A 76 -3.24 0.41 -7.54
N ARG A 77 -2.83 0.69 -8.78
CA ARG A 77 -3.77 0.80 -9.91
C ARG A 77 -4.53 -0.50 -10.10
N TYR A 78 -3.86 -1.65 -10.02
CA TYR A 78 -4.51 -2.95 -10.12
C TYR A 78 -5.57 -3.14 -9.02
N ALA A 79 -5.23 -2.84 -7.76
CA ALA A 79 -6.17 -2.98 -6.66
C ALA A 79 -7.34 -1.98 -6.72
N LEU A 80 -7.11 -0.78 -7.26
CA LEU A 80 -8.17 0.19 -7.53
C LEU A 80 -9.04 -0.21 -8.74
N GLN A 81 -8.46 -0.85 -9.77
CA GLN A 81 -9.15 -1.26 -11.01
C GLN A 81 -9.97 -2.54 -10.86
N GLU A 82 -9.42 -3.57 -10.22
CA GLU A 82 -10.14 -4.83 -9.95
C GLU A 82 -11.27 -4.65 -8.93
N GLY A 83 -11.30 -3.48 -8.27
CA GLY A 83 -12.28 -3.10 -7.29
C GLY A 83 -11.81 -3.45 -5.89
N LEU A 84 -11.76 -2.41 -5.04
CA LEU A 84 -11.68 -2.60 -3.60
C LEU A 84 -12.77 -3.60 -3.18
N GLN A 85 -12.37 -4.68 -2.52
CA GLN A 85 -13.33 -5.72 -2.16
C GLN A 85 -14.01 -5.36 -0.85
N ASP A 86 -15.27 -5.75 -0.72
CA ASP A 86 -16.01 -5.63 0.53
C ASP A 86 -15.23 -6.34 1.64
N ALA A 87 -14.99 -5.64 2.74
CA ALA A 87 -14.37 -6.23 3.91
C ALA A 87 -15.37 -7.19 4.56
N GLU A 88 -15.24 -8.48 4.30
CA GLU A 88 -15.99 -9.49 5.04
C GLU A 88 -15.62 -9.36 6.53
N SER A 89 -16.58 -8.91 7.34
CA SER A 89 -16.40 -8.72 8.79
C SER A 89 -15.27 -7.75 9.19
N GLY A 90 -15.00 -6.72 8.37
CA GLY A 90 -13.99 -5.69 8.69
C GLY A 90 -12.54 -6.11 8.41
N GLN A 91 -12.33 -7.16 7.61
CA GLN A 91 -11.01 -7.57 7.14
C GLN A 91 -10.88 -7.29 5.64
N TYR A 92 -9.90 -6.48 5.26
CA TYR A 92 -9.56 -6.25 3.86
C TYR A 92 -8.72 -7.41 3.31
N PRO A 93 -8.85 -7.76 2.01
CA PRO A 93 -7.96 -8.70 1.36
C PRO A 93 -6.51 -8.21 1.43
N VAL A 94 -5.58 -9.13 1.70
CA VAL A 94 -4.14 -8.85 1.72
C VAL A 94 -3.52 -9.28 0.40
N MET A 95 -2.74 -8.40 -0.20
CA MET A 95 -1.93 -8.65 -1.40
C MET A 95 -0.45 -8.55 -1.03
N ASP A 96 0.25 -9.69 -1.07
CA ASP A 96 1.68 -9.73 -0.81
C ASP A 96 2.46 -9.19 -2.02
N ILE A 97 3.26 -8.16 -1.77
CA ILE A 97 4.14 -7.52 -2.73
C ILE A 97 5.57 -8.02 -2.49
N PRO A 98 6.07 -8.94 -3.33
CA PRO A 98 7.44 -9.43 -3.22
C PRO A 98 8.44 -8.34 -3.63
N ALA A 99 9.69 -8.48 -3.19
CA ALA A 99 10.78 -7.70 -3.75
C ALA A 99 10.91 -8.00 -5.25
N VAL A 100 11.11 -6.98 -6.08
CA VAL A 100 11.39 -7.17 -7.51
C VAL A 100 12.81 -7.75 -7.63
N GLN A 101 12.98 -8.85 -8.38
CA GLN A 101 14.30 -9.49 -8.57
C GLN A 101 15.08 -8.87 -9.71
#